data_AF-A0A183L368-F1
#
_entry.id   AF-A0A183L368-F1
#
_cell.length_a   1.000
_cell.length_b   1.000
_cell.length_c   1.000
_cell.angle_alpha   90.00
_cell.angle_beta   90.00
_cell.angle_gamma   90.00
#
_symmetry.space_group_name_H-M   'P 1'
#
loop_
_entity.id
_entity.type
_entity.pdbx_description
1 polymer ?
#
loop_
_entity_poly.entity_id
_entity_poly.type
_entity_poly.pdbx_seq_one_letter_code
_entity_poly.pdbx_strand_id
1 'polypeptide(L)'
;MQKYRDIDHISQKDNLLIPSQHMIVDRIKCTIRKRGIRVMDFFVDYDKLKHDEVTEHQFTCALLSSVGKEAKLSREEVQMLANYYRSTTNPQFINYREFCREIDSPFQTLYLEKDPLKPITIPARGALSQIP
;
A
#
# COMPACT_ATOMS: atom_id res chain seq x y z
N MET A 1 14.64 -7.15 48.55
CA MET A 1 15.40 -6.43 47.52
C MET A 1 15.20 -7.15 46.20
N GLN A 2 14.61 -6.45 45.20
CA GLN A 2 14.72 -6.58 43.73
C GLN A 2 15.06 -7.97 43.12
N LYS A 3 14.34 -8.56 42.15
CA LYS A 3 13.98 -8.03 40.81
C LYS A 3 12.95 -8.95 40.10
N TYR A 4 12.07 -8.32 39.29
CA TYR A 4 11.60 -8.66 37.93
C TYR A 4 11.59 -10.14 37.50
N ARG A 5 10.46 -10.79 37.14
CA ARG A 5 9.40 -10.49 36.15
C ARG A 5 9.88 -10.66 34.70
N ASP A 6 9.70 -11.87 34.16
CA ASP A 6 9.61 -12.19 32.72
C ASP A 6 8.69 -13.43 32.62
N ILE A 7 7.36 -13.24 32.64
CA ILE A 7 6.48 -13.08 31.47
C ILE A 7 6.69 -14.22 30.46
N ASP A 8 6.00 -15.30 30.78
CA ASP A 8 5.15 -16.08 29.88
C ASP A 8 5.63 -16.25 28.44
N HIS A 9 6.20 -17.44 28.22
CA HIS A 9 6.21 -18.17 26.96
C HIS A 9 4.78 -18.25 26.38
N ILE A 10 4.33 -17.24 25.64
CA ILE A 10 3.08 -17.28 24.88
C ILE A 10 3.42 -17.22 23.38
N SER A 11 3.58 -18.43 22.85
CA SER A 11 3.03 -18.92 21.58
C SER A 11 3.20 -18.03 20.34
N GLN A 12 4.22 -18.35 19.53
CA GLN A 12 4.42 -17.91 18.14
C GLN A 12 3.32 -18.39 17.15
N LYS A 13 2.12 -18.80 17.60
CA LYS A 13 1.12 -19.47 16.74
C LYS A 13 -0.14 -18.66 16.39
N ASP A 14 -0.23 -17.39 16.78
CA ASP A 14 -1.37 -16.53 16.43
C ASP A 14 -1.05 -15.39 15.44
N ASN A 15 0.18 -15.31 14.92
CA ASN A 15 0.63 -14.23 14.03
C ASN A 15 0.50 -14.52 12.51
N LEU A 16 -0.10 -15.64 12.09
CA LEU A 16 -0.18 -16.00 10.66
C LEU A 16 -1.38 -15.42 9.89
N LEU A 17 -2.31 -14.73 10.56
CA LEU A 17 -3.54 -14.24 9.91
C LEU A 17 -3.57 -12.72 9.69
N ILE A 18 -2.62 -11.97 10.27
CA ILE A 18 -2.56 -10.51 10.09
C ILE A 18 -1.75 -10.23 8.81
N PRO A 19 -2.36 -9.70 7.74
CA PRO A 19 -1.61 -9.30 6.56
C PRO A 19 -0.66 -8.15 6.93
N SER A 20 0.61 -8.25 6.55
CA SER A 20 1.57 -7.16 6.76
C SER A 20 1.18 -5.95 5.91
N GLN A 21 1.60 -4.73 6.31
CA GLN A 21 1.30 -3.53 5.52
C GLN A 21 1.72 -3.67 4.05
N HIS A 22 2.85 -4.35 3.79
CA HIS A 22 3.36 -4.61 2.45
C HIS A 22 2.40 -5.47 1.62
N MET A 23 1.81 -6.53 2.20
CA MET A 23 0.84 -7.36 1.50
C MET A 23 -0.43 -6.58 1.13
N ILE A 24 -0.87 -5.67 2.00
CA ILE A 24 -2.03 -4.81 1.75
C ILE A 24 -1.72 -3.84 0.61
N VAL A 25 -0.55 -3.19 0.66
CA VAL A 25 -0.07 -2.28 -0.40
C VAL A 25 0.05 -3.00 -1.75
N ASP A 26 0.60 -4.21 -1.80
CA ASP A 26 0.71 -4.99 -3.03
C ASP A 26 -0.66 -5.40 -3.59
N ARG A 27 -1.62 -5.71 -2.73
CA ARG A 27 -3.01 -5.96 -3.12
C ARG A 27 -3.66 -4.72 -3.73
N ILE A 28 -3.42 -3.55 -3.13
CA ILE A 28 -3.88 -2.26 -3.65
C ILE A 28 -3.23 -1.96 -5.00
N LYS A 29 -1.90 -2.09 -5.13
CA LYS A 29 -1.14 -1.94 -6.39
C LYS A 29 -1.71 -2.80 -7.51
N CYS A 30 -1.96 -4.08 -7.23
CA CYS A 30 -2.58 -5.00 -8.19
C CYS A 30 -3.96 -4.53 -8.64
N THR A 31 -4.76 -4.02 -7.71
CA THR A 31 -6.12 -3.54 -7.97
C THR A 31 -6.12 -2.28 -8.82
N ILE A 32 -5.27 -1.30 -8.46
CA ILE A 32 -5.07 -0.06 -9.21
C ILE A 32 -4.69 -0.35 -10.66
N ARG A 33 -3.73 -1.26 -10.89
CA ARG A 33 -3.30 -1.64 -12.24
C ARG A 33 -4.38 -2.34 -13.04
N LYS A 34 -5.13 -3.26 -12.41
CA LYS A 34 -6.21 -4.00 -13.08
C LYS A 34 -7.38 -3.11 -13.48
N ARG A 35 -7.68 -2.08 -12.69
CA ARG A 35 -8.86 -1.20 -12.88
C ARG A 35 -8.51 0.18 -13.45
N GLY A 36 -7.23 0.56 -13.50
CA GLY A 36 -6.80 1.90 -13.90
C GLY A 36 -7.23 3.00 -12.92
N ILE A 37 -7.26 2.71 -11.62
CA ILE A 37 -7.76 3.66 -10.59
C ILE A 37 -6.63 4.60 -10.15
N ARG A 38 -6.84 5.90 -10.28
CA ARG A 38 -5.91 6.90 -9.71
C ARG A 38 -6.34 7.25 -8.30
N VAL A 39 -5.70 6.64 -7.31
CA VAL A 39 -6.03 6.87 -5.90
C VAL A 39 -5.77 8.31 -5.47
N MET A 40 -4.74 8.95 -6.04
CA MET A 40 -4.40 10.35 -5.77
C MET A 40 -5.58 11.30 -5.98
N ASP A 41 -6.41 11.08 -7.00
CA ASP A 41 -7.53 11.95 -7.35
C ASP A 41 -8.56 12.05 -6.21
N PHE A 42 -8.71 10.99 -5.40
CA PHE A 42 -9.61 10.95 -4.24
C PHE A 42 -9.10 11.74 -3.04
N PHE A 43 -7.79 12.05 -3.00
CA PHE A 43 -7.18 12.82 -1.93
C PHE A 43 -7.14 14.33 -2.23
N VAL A 44 -7.14 14.71 -3.51
CA VAL A 44 -7.09 16.11 -3.96
C VAL A 44 -8.28 16.92 -3.41
N ASP A 45 -9.45 16.30 -3.27
CA ASP A 45 -10.64 16.96 -2.71
C ASP A 45 -10.49 17.33 -1.23
N TYR A 46 -9.68 16.58 -0.50
CA TYR A 46 -9.43 16.78 0.93
C TYR A 46 -8.26 17.72 1.21
N ASP A 47 -7.27 17.79 0.32
CA ASP A 47 -6.08 18.63 0.46
C ASP A 47 -6.01 19.77 -0.56
N LYS A 48 -6.93 20.73 -0.43
CA LYS A 48 -7.02 21.91 -1.32
C LYS A 48 -5.78 22.82 -1.26
N LEU A 49 -5.06 22.78 -0.15
CA LEU A 49 -3.88 23.61 0.10
C LEU A 49 -2.57 22.91 -0.26
N LYS A 50 -2.61 21.65 -0.73
CA LYS A 50 -1.45 20.85 -1.14
C LYS A 50 -0.41 20.71 -0.02
N HIS A 51 -0.88 20.46 1.20
CA HIS A 51 -0.02 20.15 2.34
C HIS A 51 0.54 18.73 2.31
N ASP A 52 0.05 17.88 1.39
CA ASP A 52 0.44 16.48 1.24
C ASP A 52 0.03 15.57 2.41
N GLU A 53 -0.81 16.11 3.28
CA GLU A 53 -1.24 15.54 4.53
C GLU A 53 -2.77 15.61 4.63
N VAL A 54 -3.39 14.53 5.10
CA VAL A 54 -4.84 14.49 5.38
C VAL A 54 -5.10 13.87 6.74
N THR A 55 -6.25 14.18 7.33
CA THR A 55 -6.65 13.57 8.60
C THR A 55 -6.93 12.07 8.44
N GLU A 56 -6.84 11.32 9.53
CA GLU A 56 -7.11 9.86 9.53
C GLU A 56 -8.49 9.48 8.97
N HIS A 57 -9.51 10.27 9.31
CA HIS A 57 -10.85 10.06 8.80
C HIS A 57 -10.91 10.26 7.27
N GLN A 58 -10.30 11.34 6.76
CA GLN A 58 -10.24 11.62 5.33
C GLN A 58 -9.46 10.53 4.58
N PHE A 59 -8.34 10.06 5.14
CA PHE A 59 -7.57 8.97 4.56
C PHE A 59 -8.39 7.69 4.45
N THR A 60 -9.09 7.33 5.52
CA THR A 60 -9.96 6.15 5.55
C THR A 60 -11.07 6.25 4.50
N CYS A 61 -11.75 7.40 4.42
CA CYS A 61 -12.81 7.63 3.44
C CYS A 61 -12.29 7.62 2.01
N ALA A 62 -11.17 8.27 1.71
CA ALA A 62 -10.57 8.29 0.38
C ALA A 62 -10.14 6.89 -0.07
N LEU A 63 -9.51 6.11 0.82
CA LEU A 63 -9.01 4.78 0.49
C LEU A 63 -10.15 3.76 0.30
N LEU A 64 -11.17 3.81 1.16
CA LEU A 64 -12.34 2.93 1.02
C LEU A 64 -13.16 3.26 -0.24
N SER A 65 -13.30 4.55 -0.56
CA SER A 65 -14.02 5.01 -1.76
C SER A 65 -13.29 4.67 -3.06
N SER A 66 -11.95 4.73 -3.06
CA SER A 66 -11.14 4.50 -4.26
C SER A 66 -10.99 3.01 -4.58
N VAL A 67 -10.46 2.23 -3.63
CA VAL A 67 -10.09 0.82 -3.86
C VAL A 67 -10.67 -0.14 -2.83
N GLY A 68 -11.38 0.34 -1.80
CA GLY A 68 -11.88 -0.50 -0.70
C GLY A 68 -12.70 -1.71 -1.17
N LYS A 69 -13.64 -1.50 -2.09
CA LYS A 69 -14.49 -2.58 -2.64
C LYS A 69 -13.70 -3.55 -3.54
N GLU A 70 -12.85 -3.02 -4.40
CA GLU A 70 -12.13 -3.80 -5.41
C GLU A 70 -10.98 -4.61 -4.79
N ALA A 71 -10.26 -4.02 -3.83
CA ALA A 71 -9.17 -4.65 -3.09
C ALA A 71 -9.66 -5.40 -1.84
N LYS A 72 -10.97 -5.42 -1.56
CA LYS A 72 -11.60 -6.04 -0.37
C LYS A 72 -10.88 -5.66 0.93
N LEU A 73 -10.63 -4.37 1.13
CA LEU A 73 -9.93 -3.88 2.32
C LEU A 73 -10.86 -3.95 3.55
N SER A 74 -10.35 -4.49 4.65
CA SER A 74 -11.00 -4.39 5.96
C SER A 74 -10.71 -3.04 6.61
N ARG A 75 -11.54 -2.62 7.57
CA ARG A 75 -11.30 -1.38 8.32
C ARG A 75 -9.99 -1.43 9.11
N GLU A 76 -9.61 -2.59 9.60
CA GLU A 76 -8.38 -2.83 10.35
C GLU A 76 -7.14 -2.69 9.46
N GLU A 77 -7.21 -3.20 8.22
CA GLU A 77 -6.13 -3.04 7.22
C GLU A 77 -5.95 -1.56 6.85
N VAL A 78 -7.04 -0.82 6.68
CA VAL A 78 -6.99 0.63 6.42
C VAL A 78 -6.39 1.38 7.61
N GLN A 79 -6.77 1.00 8.83
CA GLN A 79 -6.19 1.57 10.05
C GLN A 79 -4.69 1.28 10.17
N MET A 80 -4.25 0.08 9.78
CA MET A 80 -2.84 -0.29 9.77
C MET A 80 -2.05 0.60 8.79
N LEU A 81 -2.57 0.82 7.58
CA LEU A 81 -1.96 1.74 6.62
C LEU A 81 -1.95 3.18 7.15
N ALA A 82 -3.05 3.61 7.76
CA ALA A 82 -3.16 4.95 8.34
C ALA A 82 -2.10 5.19 9.44
N ASN A 83 -1.86 4.19 10.28
CA ASN A 83 -0.83 4.25 11.31
C ASN A 83 0.59 4.20 10.71
N TYR A 84 0.78 3.44 9.64
CA TYR A 84 2.09 3.30 8.97
C TYR A 84 2.55 4.61 8.30
N TYR A 85 1.65 5.31 7.60
CA TYR A 85 1.94 6.59 6.95
C TYR A 85 1.64 7.82 7.83
N ARG A 86 1.49 7.63 9.14
CA ARG A 86 1.22 8.73 10.06
C ARG A 86 2.40 9.72 10.06
N SER A 87 2.09 11.01 9.97
CA SER A 87 3.11 12.05 9.93
C SER A 87 3.91 12.08 11.23
N THR A 88 5.24 12.18 11.11
CA THR A 88 6.16 12.31 12.25
C THR A 88 6.07 13.68 12.90
N THR A 89 5.63 14.69 12.14
CA THR A 89 5.52 16.08 12.61
C THR A 89 4.19 16.30 13.31
N ASN A 90 3.09 15.80 12.73
CA ASN A 90 1.76 15.98 13.27
C ASN A 90 1.00 14.63 13.35
N PRO A 91 0.82 14.03 14.54
CA PRO A 91 0.23 12.69 14.67
C PRO A 91 -1.25 12.61 14.28
N GLN A 92 -1.92 13.74 14.08
CA GLN A 92 -3.30 13.82 13.60
C GLN A 92 -3.41 13.67 12.07
N PHE A 93 -2.28 13.77 11.37
CA PHE A 93 -2.21 13.76 9.92
C PHE A 93 -1.49 12.53 9.40
N ILE A 94 -1.82 12.17 8.17
CA ILE A 94 -1.28 11.04 7.43
C ILE A 94 -0.69 11.58 6.13
N ASN A 95 0.55 11.18 5.86
CA ASN A 95 1.27 11.52 4.65
C ASN A 95 0.75 10.68 3.48
N TYR A 96 -0.42 11.07 2.95
CA TYR A 96 -1.07 10.33 1.88
C TYR A 96 -0.27 10.37 0.57
N ARG A 97 0.57 11.40 0.37
CA ARG A 97 1.43 11.51 -0.81
C ARG A 97 2.53 10.46 -0.84
N GLU A 98 3.08 10.11 0.32
CA GLU A 98 4.03 8.99 0.43
C GLU A 98 3.36 7.67 0.09
N PHE A 99 2.18 7.42 0.65
CA PHE A 99 1.35 6.27 0.30
C PHE A 99 1.04 6.20 -1.21
N CYS A 100 0.59 7.32 -1.81
CA CYS A 100 0.27 7.38 -3.24
C CYS A 100 1.51 7.12 -4.10
N ARG A 101 2.67 7.67 -3.72
CA ARG A 101 3.94 7.40 -4.40
C ARG A 101 4.30 5.92 -4.36
N GLU A 102 4.08 5.25 -3.22
CA GLU A 102 4.38 3.83 -3.09
C GLU A 102 3.49 2.96 -3.97
N ILE A 103 2.17 3.20 -4.00
CA ILE A 103 1.21 2.42 -4.79
C ILE A 103 1.29 2.71 -6.30
N ASP A 104 1.65 3.93 -6.71
CA ASP A 104 1.87 4.26 -8.12
C ASP A 104 3.27 3.88 -8.62
N SER A 105 4.20 3.57 -7.71
CA SER A 105 5.56 3.17 -8.09
C SER A 105 5.53 1.95 -9.01
N PRO A 106 6.12 2.02 -10.23
CA PRO A 106 6.29 0.85 -11.09
C PRO A 106 7.09 -0.21 -10.32
N PHE A 107 6.59 -1.46 -10.33
CA PHE A 107 7.09 -2.60 -9.54
C PHE A 107 8.52 -2.45 -8.97
N GLN A 108 8.65 -2.43 -7.64
CA GLN A 108 9.79 -3.09 -7.01
C GLN A 108 9.45 -4.58 -7.03
N THR A 109 10.22 -5.34 -7.79
CA THR A 109 10.04 -6.76 -8.03
C THR A 109 10.27 -7.56 -6.74
N LEU A 110 9.23 -7.68 -5.90
CA LEU A 110 9.18 -8.75 -4.91
C LEU A 110 9.03 -10.07 -5.70
N TYR A 111 10.03 -10.95 -5.59
CA TYR A 111 10.25 -12.22 -6.33
C TYR A 111 11.14 -12.21 -7.59
N LEU A 112 12.26 -11.48 -7.63
CA LEU A 112 13.39 -11.82 -8.54
C LEU A 112 14.42 -12.77 -7.90
N GLU A 113 14.37 -13.02 -6.58
CA GLU A 113 15.37 -13.85 -5.88
C GLU A 113 15.31 -15.35 -6.23
N LYS A 114 14.31 -15.80 -7.01
CA LYS A 114 14.26 -17.19 -7.48
C LYS A 114 14.76 -17.41 -8.90
N ASP A 115 14.98 -16.35 -9.70
CA ASP A 115 15.60 -16.48 -11.02
C ASP A 115 16.10 -15.11 -11.55
N PRO A 116 17.31 -14.65 -11.16
CA PRO A 116 17.87 -13.37 -11.58
C PRO A 116 18.30 -13.32 -13.06
N LEU A 117 18.13 -14.40 -13.83
CA LEU A 117 18.67 -14.54 -15.19
C LEU A 117 17.63 -14.44 -16.31
N LYS A 118 16.35 -14.15 -16.03
CA LYS A 118 15.38 -14.04 -17.12
C LYS A 118 15.49 -12.66 -17.77
N PRO A 119 16.01 -12.55 -19.01
CA PRO A 119 16.08 -11.27 -19.69
C PRO A 119 14.66 -10.75 -19.93
N ILE A 120 14.48 -9.45 -19.73
CA ILE A 120 13.27 -8.74 -20.11
C ILE A 120 13.19 -8.81 -21.64
N THR A 121 12.30 -9.64 -22.19
CA THR A 121 12.01 -9.60 -23.63
C THR A 121 11.15 -8.37 -23.90
N ILE A 122 11.79 -7.26 -24.25
CA ILE A 122 11.10 -6.10 -24.81
C ILE A 122 10.76 -6.48 -26.26
N PRO A 123 9.49 -6.62 -26.65
CA PRO A 123 9.17 -6.81 -28.06
C PRO A 123 9.63 -5.57 -28.83
N ALA A 124 10.32 -5.78 -29.95
CA ALA A 124 10.78 -4.68 -30.78
C ALA A 124 9.61 -3.78 -31.18
N ARG A 125 9.79 -2.46 -31.03
CA ARG A 125 8.82 -1.44 -31.42
C ARG A 125 8.49 -1.63 -32.91
N GLY A 126 7.29 -2.12 -33.22
CA GLY A 126 6.83 -2.39 -34.59
C GLY A 126 6.41 -3.84 -34.90
N ALA A 127 6.53 -4.78 -33.95
CA ALA A 127 6.19 -6.20 -34.18
C ALA A 127 4.68 -6.49 -34.43
N LEU A 128 3.79 -5.50 -34.33
CA LEU A 128 2.36 -5.63 -34.66
C LEU A 128 2.03 -5.23 -36.11
N SER A 129 3.02 -4.80 -36.91
CA SER A 129 2.79 -4.29 -38.27
C SER A 129 2.85 -5.34 -39.38
N GLN A 130 3.20 -6.59 -39.08
CA GLN A 130 3.32 -7.63 -40.11
C GLN A 130 2.57 -8.89 -39.67
N ILE A 131 1.24 -8.78 -39.65
CA ILE A 131 0.36 -9.93 -39.77
C ILE A 131 0.05 -10.03 -41.27
N PRO A 132 0.41 -11.11 -41.97
CA PRO A 132 0.00 -11.32 -43.36
C PRO A 132 -1.51 -11.51 -43.49
#